data_AF-A0A0G1QDC4-F1
#
_entry.id   AF-A0A0G1QDC4-F1
#
_cell.length_a   1.000
_cell.length_b   1.000
_cell.length_c   1.000
_cell.angle_alpha   90.00
_cell.angle_beta   90.00
_cell.angle_gamma   90.00
#
_symmetry.space_group_name_H-M   'P 1'
#
loop_
_entity.id
_entity.type
_entity.pdbx_description
1 polymer ?
#
loop_
_entity_poly.entity_id
_entity_poly.type
_entity_poly.pdbx_seq_one_letter_code
_entity_poly.pdbx_strand_id
1 'polypeptide(L)'
;MNSMLQNMMGSPKAKWAEFFNIFTDSIKQKHLLMYFKDETRQTAVESLGAAGRINSYPGDYLHINDTNFAGAKSNMFVENEVDQKVTINADGSLTKKLILTYKNPLHRFRGLFHSRSSICQKIGS
;
A
#
# COMPACT_ATOMS: atom_id res chain seq x y z
N MET A 1 6.84 26.61 2.89
CA MET A 1 6.21 25.69 1.91
C MET A 1 6.40 26.13 0.45
N ASN A 2 6.55 27.42 0.13
CA ASN A 2 6.67 27.90 -1.26
C ASN A 2 8.04 27.62 -1.93
N SER A 3 9.07 27.32 -1.16
CA SER A 3 10.44 27.15 -1.67
C SER A 3 10.64 25.86 -2.47
N MET A 4 9.97 24.75 -2.13
CA MET A 4 10.09 23.50 -2.89
C MET A 4 9.50 23.63 -4.30
N LEU A 5 8.31 24.23 -4.41
CA LEU A 5 7.64 24.45 -5.70
C LEU A 5 8.39 25.48 -6.56
N GLN A 6 8.91 26.56 -5.96
CA GLN A 6 9.73 27.53 -6.66
C GLN A 6 11.07 26.93 -7.12
N ASN A 7 11.71 26.10 -6.31
CA ASN A 7 12.94 25.41 -6.70
C ASN A 7 12.69 24.39 -7.83
N MET A 8 11.55 23.70 -7.80
CA MET A 8 11.16 22.79 -8.89
C MET A 8 10.89 23.56 -10.19
N MET A 9 10.14 24.66 -10.13
CA MET A 9 9.80 25.46 -11.33
C MET A 9 10.97 26.28 -11.88
N GLY A 10 11.93 26.67 -11.04
CA GLY A 10 13.17 27.34 -11.45
C GLY A 10 14.32 26.38 -11.82
N SER A 11 14.10 25.07 -11.76
CA SER A 11 15.17 24.08 -11.99
C SER A 11 15.55 23.95 -13.47
N PRO A 12 16.84 23.65 -13.77
CA PRO A 12 17.30 23.40 -15.14
C PRO A 12 16.48 22.30 -15.84
N LYS A 13 16.32 22.39 -17.16
CA LYS A 13 15.55 21.41 -17.98
C LYS A 13 15.94 19.95 -17.74
N ALA A 14 17.20 19.68 -17.38
CA ALA A 14 17.68 18.33 -17.05
C ALA A 14 17.00 17.73 -15.80
N LYS A 15 16.69 18.57 -14.80
CA LYS A 15 16.01 18.13 -13.57
C LYS A 15 14.54 17.80 -13.80
N TRP A 16 13.90 18.43 -14.79
CA TRP A 16 12.53 18.10 -15.19
C TRP A 16 12.38 16.67 -15.73
N ALA A 17 13.38 16.15 -16.44
CA ALA A 17 13.39 14.75 -16.86
C ALA A 17 13.48 13.80 -15.66
N GLU A 18 14.33 14.13 -14.67
CA GLU A 18 14.46 13.38 -13.41
C GLU A 18 13.14 13.39 -12.62
N PHE A 19 12.48 14.55 -12.51
CA PHE A 19 11.18 14.65 -11.85
C PHE A 19 10.08 13.86 -12.55
N PHE A 20 10.05 13.86 -13.90
CA PHE A 20 9.08 13.06 -14.64
C PHE A 20 9.27 11.56 -14.39
N ASN A 21 10.52 11.09 -14.35
CA ASN A 21 10.82 9.70 -14.00
C ASN A 21 10.31 9.38 -12.60
N ILE A 22 10.66 10.17 -11.59
CA ILE A 22 10.19 9.99 -10.21
C ILE A 22 8.66 10.01 -10.11
N PHE A 23 8.00 10.91 -10.85
CA PHE A 23 6.54 11.01 -10.88
C PHE A 23 5.91 9.76 -11.48
N THR A 24 6.40 9.30 -12.64
CA THR A 24 5.90 8.07 -13.26
C THR A 24 6.18 6.84 -12.41
N ASP A 25 7.35 6.77 -11.75
CA ASP A 25 7.68 5.68 -10.85
C ASP A 25 6.81 5.71 -9.59
N SER A 26 6.48 6.89 -9.08
CA SER A 26 5.54 7.05 -7.96
C SER A 26 4.13 6.55 -8.31
N ILE A 27 3.67 6.78 -9.53
CA ILE A 27 2.40 6.23 -10.04
C ILE A 27 2.50 4.70 -10.16
N LYS A 28 3.57 4.18 -10.75
CA LYS A 28 3.79 2.73 -10.91
C LYS A 28 3.85 2.00 -9.56
N GLN A 29 4.55 2.59 -8.58
CA GLN A 29 4.68 2.08 -7.21
C GLN A 29 3.43 2.35 -6.35
N LYS A 30 2.37 2.94 -6.92
CA LYS A 30 1.09 3.24 -6.26
C LYS A 30 1.23 4.19 -5.06
N HIS A 31 2.28 5.00 -5.02
CA HIS A 31 2.43 6.08 -4.05
C HIS A 31 1.46 7.24 -4.32
N LEU A 32 1.06 7.41 -5.57
CA LEU A 32 0.03 8.36 -5.99
C LEU A 32 -1.11 7.63 -6.68
N LEU A 33 -2.30 7.72 -6.11
CA LEU A 33 -3.54 7.14 -6.65
C LEU A 33 -4.49 8.27 -7.01
N MET A 34 -5.10 8.16 -8.18
CA MET A 34 -6.05 9.15 -8.67
C MET A 34 -7.44 8.52 -8.81
N TYR A 35 -8.46 9.28 -8.43
CA TYR A 35 -9.86 8.91 -8.56
C TYR A 35 -10.64 10.07 -9.17
N PHE A 36 -11.42 9.78 -10.20
CA PHE A 36 -12.26 10.74 -10.89
C PHE A 36 -13.71 10.28 -10.84
N LYS A 37 -14.62 11.22 -10.58
CA LYS A 37 -16.07 10.96 -10.60
C LYS A 37 -16.61 10.80 -12.03
N ASP A 38 -15.92 11.37 -13.01
CA ASP A 38 -16.24 11.24 -14.43
C ASP A 38 -15.74 9.90 -14.97
N GLU A 39 -16.64 9.10 -15.55
CA GLU A 39 -16.37 7.73 -16.00
C GLU A 39 -15.32 7.68 -17.12
N THR A 40 -15.32 8.65 -18.03
CA THR A 40 -14.36 8.76 -19.13
C THR A 40 -12.95 8.97 -18.59
N ARG A 41 -12.81 9.89 -17.62
CA ARG A 41 -11.51 10.19 -17.00
C ARG A 41 -11.05 9.06 -16.09
N GLN A 42 -11.97 8.43 -15.38
CA GLN A 42 -11.67 7.29 -14.53
C GLN A 42 -11.14 6.11 -15.37
N THR A 43 -11.77 5.82 -16.50
CA THR A 43 -11.32 4.75 -17.42
C THR A 43 -9.92 5.03 -17.98
N ALA A 44 -9.62 6.28 -18.33
CA ALA A 44 -8.29 6.67 -18.80
C ALA A 44 -7.20 6.51 -17.71
N VAL A 45 -7.52 6.83 -16.45
CA VAL A 45 -6.59 6.71 -15.33
C VAL A 45 -6.43 5.26 -14.87
N GLU A 46 -7.47 4.45 -15.05
CA GLU A 46 -7.42 3.00 -14.88
C GLU A 46 -6.52 2.35 -15.93
N SER A 47 -6.63 2.72 -17.21
CA SER A 47 -5.78 2.16 -18.27
C SER A 47 -4.31 2.55 -18.13
N LEU A 48 -4.04 3.73 -17.57
CA LEU A 48 -2.67 4.17 -17.22
C LEU A 48 -2.13 3.52 -15.93
N GLY A 49 -2.94 2.71 -15.23
CA GLY A 49 -2.55 2.09 -13.97
C GLY A 49 -2.36 3.08 -12.83
N ALA A 50 -2.89 4.31 -12.93
CA ALA A 50 -2.84 5.33 -11.89
C ALA A 50 -4.05 5.28 -10.93
N ALA A 51 -5.06 4.47 -11.26
CA ALA A 51 -6.19 4.21 -10.38
C ALA A 51 -5.84 3.23 -9.25
N GLY A 52 -6.56 3.36 -8.12
CA GLY A 52 -6.48 2.47 -6.96
C GLY A 52 -7.28 1.16 -7.10
N ARG A 53 -7.53 0.69 -8.33
CA ARG A 53 -8.33 -0.51 -8.58
C ARG A 53 -7.54 -1.77 -8.20
N ILE A 54 -8.18 -2.67 -7.46
CA ILE A 54 -7.64 -4.02 -7.23
C ILE A 54 -7.92 -4.83 -8.49
N ASN A 55 -6.84 -5.25 -9.16
CA ASN A 55 -6.95 -6.05 -10.37
C ASN A 55 -7.34 -7.49 -10.02
N SER A 56 -8.18 -8.09 -10.87
CA SER A 56 -8.45 -9.52 -10.78
C SER A 56 -7.18 -10.29 -11.16
N TYR A 57 -6.76 -11.22 -10.30
CA TYR A 57 -5.61 -12.08 -10.53
C TYR A 57 -6.07 -13.54 -10.43
N PRO A 58 -5.70 -14.43 -11.38
CA PRO A 58 -6.17 -15.82 -11.40
C PRO A 58 -5.61 -16.67 -10.25
N GLY A 59 -4.59 -16.18 -9.53
CA GLY A 59 -4.01 -16.84 -8.36
C GLY A 59 -4.43 -16.22 -7.03
N ASP A 60 -3.73 -16.61 -5.96
CA ASP A 60 -3.90 -16.02 -4.64
C ASP A 60 -3.27 -14.63 -4.59
N TYR A 61 -3.99 -13.65 -4.03
CA TYR A 61 -3.57 -12.25 -3.97
C TYR A 61 -3.79 -11.71 -2.56
N LEU A 62 -2.71 -11.20 -1.96
CA LEU A 62 -2.74 -10.58 -0.64
C LEU A 62 -2.72 -9.05 -0.77
N HIS A 63 -3.79 -8.41 -0.31
CA HIS A 63 -3.88 -6.96 -0.18
C HIS A 63 -4.09 -6.58 1.29
N ILE A 64 -3.09 -5.91 1.88
CA ILE A 64 -3.16 -5.37 3.23
C ILE A 64 -3.44 -3.87 3.10
N ASN A 65 -4.58 -3.43 3.61
CA ASN A 65 -4.96 -2.01 3.61
C ASN A 65 -5.02 -1.50 5.06
N ASP A 66 -4.02 -0.72 5.44
CA ASP A 66 -3.98 -0.07 6.74
C ASP A 66 -4.67 1.29 6.66
N THR A 67 -5.79 1.44 7.38
CA THR A 67 -6.45 2.74 7.51
C THR A 67 -6.10 3.36 8.86
N ASN A 68 -5.83 4.67 8.87
CA ASN A 68 -5.65 5.42 10.10
C ASN A 68 -6.86 6.34 10.29
N PHE A 69 -7.67 6.06 11.31
CA PHE A 69 -8.88 6.80 11.63
C PHE A 69 -8.74 7.53 12.97
N ALA A 70 -7.70 8.34 13.18
CA ALA A 70 -7.63 9.34 14.25
C ALA A 70 -6.39 10.24 14.12
N GLY A 71 -6.48 11.49 14.58
CA GLY A 71 -5.44 12.52 14.43
C GLY A 71 -4.06 12.23 15.03
N ALA A 72 -3.89 11.15 15.79
CA ALA A 72 -2.58 10.71 16.28
C ALA A 72 -2.00 9.67 15.31
N LYS A 73 -1.23 10.16 14.32
CA LYS A 73 -0.55 9.45 13.23
C LYS A 73 0.48 8.41 13.73
N SER A 74 -0.01 7.40 14.45
CA SER A 74 0.81 6.42 15.15
C SER A 74 1.45 5.43 14.17
N ASN A 75 0.84 5.19 12.99
CA ASN A 75 1.38 4.30 11.95
C ASN A 75 2.77 4.71 11.46
N MET A 76 3.18 5.98 11.59
CA MET A 76 4.54 6.40 11.23
C MET A 76 5.61 5.81 12.16
N PHE A 77 5.19 5.35 13.35
CA PHE A 77 6.05 4.74 14.36
C PHE A 77 5.71 3.26 14.57
N VAL A 78 4.86 2.67 13.74
CA VAL A 78 4.55 1.24 13.84
C VAL A 78 5.38 0.50 12.79
N GLU A 79 6.16 -0.47 13.24
CA GLU A 79 6.84 -1.43 12.39
C GLU A 79 5.86 -2.56 12.05
N ASN A 80 5.70 -2.83 10.75
CA ASN A 80 4.81 -3.87 10.24
C ASN A 80 5.62 -5.03 9.67
N GLU A 81 5.31 -6.24 10.11
CA GLU A 81 5.94 -7.48 9.65
C GLU A 81 4.85 -8.44 9.15
N VAL A 82 5.03 -8.95 7.94
CA VAL A 82 4.07 -9.82 7.24
C VAL A 82 4.71 -11.16 6.97
N ASP A 83 4.27 -12.20 7.67
CA ASP A 83 4.74 -13.57 7.48
C ASP A 83 3.65 -14.44 6.86
N GLN A 84 3.94 -15.04 5.71
CA GLN A 84 3.05 -16.00 5.06
C GLN A 84 3.69 -17.39 5.07
N LYS A 85 3.02 -18.36 5.70
CA LYS A 85 3.42 -19.77 5.72
C LYS A 85 2.43 -20.59 4.91
N VAL A 86 2.92 -21.33 3.93
CA VAL A 86 2.12 -22.24 3.10
C VAL A 86 2.59 -23.66 3.36
N THR A 87 1.68 -24.51 3.83
CA THR A 87 1.91 -25.93 4.03
C THR A 87 1.07 -26.72 3.05
N ILE A 88 1.72 -27.59 2.27
CA ILE A 88 1.04 -28.57 1.42
C ILE A 88 0.82 -29.82 2.25
N ASN A 89 -0.42 -30.19 2.47
CA ASN A 89 -0.79 -31.38 3.21
C ASN A 89 -0.65 -32.62 2.32
N ALA A 90 -0.51 -33.80 2.93
CA ALA A 90 -0.32 -35.06 2.22
C ALA A 90 -1.51 -35.46 1.32
N ASP A 91 -2.70 -34.89 1.57
CA ASP A 91 -3.91 -35.05 0.76
C ASP A 91 -4.00 -34.07 -0.43
N GLY A 92 -2.96 -33.26 -0.64
CA GLY A 92 -2.92 -32.23 -1.68
C GLY A 92 -3.61 -30.92 -1.29
N SER A 93 -4.19 -30.82 -0.09
CA SER A 93 -4.80 -29.57 0.37
C SER A 93 -3.73 -28.55 0.80
N LEU A 94 -4.01 -27.27 0.54
CA LEU A 94 -3.11 -26.16 0.91
C LEU A 94 -3.62 -25.48 2.19
N THR A 95 -2.77 -25.44 3.22
CA THR A 95 -3.01 -24.64 4.43
C THR A 95 -2.15 -23.39 4.41
N LYS A 96 -2.78 -22.21 4.38
CA LYS A 96 -2.09 -20.92 4.40
C LYS A 96 -2.30 -20.24 5.74
N LYS A 97 -1.21 -19.78 6.36
CA LYS A 97 -1.20 -19.00 7.60
C LYS A 97 -0.53 -17.66 7.34
N LEU A 98 -1.32 -16.60 7.43
CA LEU A 98 -0.84 -15.22 7.38
C LEU A 98 -0.73 -14.67 8.81
N ILE A 99 0.42 -14.09 9.14
CA ILE A 99 0.68 -13.43 10.42
C ILE A 99 1.06 -11.98 10.12
N LEU A 100 0.26 -11.05 10.64
CA LEU A 100 0.52 -9.61 10.58
C LEU A 100 0.93 -9.15 11.97
N THR A 101 2.15 -8.65 12.10
CA THR A 101 2.69 -8.16 13.37
C THR A 101 2.90 -6.65 13.29
N TYR A 102 2.20 -5.91 14.15
CA TYR A 102 2.33 -4.47 14.30
C TYR A 102 3.07 -4.18 15.62
N LYS A 103 4.28 -3.62 15.56
CA LYS A 103 5.11 -3.28 16.73
C LYS A 103 5.24 -1.77 16.84
N ASN A 104 4.92 -1.19 18.01
CA ASN A 104 5.18 0.22 18.30
C ASN A 104 6.38 0.31 19.28
N PRO A 105 7.58 0.70 18.84
CA PRO A 105 8.76 0.82 19.70
C PRO A 105 8.73 2.08 20.58
N LEU A 106 7.77 3.02 20.38
CA LEU A 106 7.67 4.21 21.23
C LEU A 106 6.98 3.91 22.58
N HIS A 107 7.78 3.87 23.64
CA HIS A 107 7.35 3.63 25.02
C HIS A 107 6.31 4.63 25.59
N ARG A 108 6.11 5.80 24.96
CA ARG A 108 5.26 6.89 25.50
C ARG A 108 3.77 6.75 25.20
N PHE A 109 3.35 5.83 24.33
CA PHE A 109 1.96 5.64 23.90
C PHE A 109 1.50 4.17 24.01
N ARG A 110 1.78 3.53 25.15
CA ARG A 110 1.51 2.10 25.39
C ARG A 110 0.02 1.73 25.52
N GLY A 111 -0.91 2.69 25.45
CA GLY A 111 -2.34 2.49 25.74
C GLY A 111 -3.29 2.36 24.54
N LEU A 112 -2.82 2.46 23.29
CA LEU A 112 -3.72 2.67 22.13
C LEU A 112 -3.66 1.62 21.01
N PHE A 113 -2.90 0.53 21.17
CA PHE A 113 -2.88 -0.55 20.18
C PHE A 113 -3.11 -1.91 20.84
N HIS A 114 -4.31 -2.43 20.64
CA HIS A 114 -4.61 -3.86 20.76
C HIS A 114 -5.39 -4.26 19.50
N SER A 115 -4.69 -4.57 18.43
CA SER A 115 -5.26 -5.28 17.28
C SER A 115 -4.36 -6.45 16.96
N ARG A 116 -4.75 -7.63 17.46
CA ARG A 116 -4.29 -8.91 16.92
C ARG A 116 -5.28 -9.32 15.84
N SER A 117 -5.05 -8.89 14.61
CA SER A 117 -5.79 -9.43 13.45
C SER A 117 -5.04 -10.67 12.94
N SER A 118 -5.44 -11.85 13.43
CA SER A 118 -5.11 -13.12 12.79
C SER A 118 -6.22 -13.46 11.81
N ILE A 119 -6.00 -13.27 10.51
CA ILE A 119 -6.93 -13.76 9.47
C ILE A 119 -6.41 -15.13 9.02
N CYS A 120 -7.14 -16.18 9.39
CA CYS A 120 -6.94 -17.53 8.88
C CYS A 120 -7.85 -17.69 7.65
N GLN A 121 -7.29 -17.56 6.44
CA GLN A 121 -8.04 -17.76 5.21
C GLN A 121 -7.83 -19.21 4.74
N LYS A 122 -8.83 -20.06 4.99
CA LYS A 122 -8.88 -21.43 4.49
C LYS A 122 -9.37 -21.38 3.04
N ILE A 123 -8.45 -21.41 2.08
CA ILE A 123 -8.79 -21.52 0.66
C ILE A 123 -8.94 -23.01 0.37
N GLY A 124 -10.19 -23.49 0.36
CA GLY A 124 -10.54 -24.82 -0.13
C GLY A 124 -10.47 -24.83 -1.65
N SER A 125 -9.79 -25.84 -2.20
CA SER A 125 -9.87 -26.23 -3.61
C SER A 125 -11.23 -26.83 -3.92
#